data_AF-A0A352E001-F1
#
_entry.id   AF-A0A352E001-F1
#
_cell.length_a   1.000
_cell.length_b   1.000
_cell.length_c   1.000
_cell.angle_alpha   90.00
_cell.angle_beta   90.00
_cell.angle_gamma   90.00
#
_symmetry.space_group_name_H-M   'P 1'
#
loop_
_entity.id
_entity.type
_entity.pdbx_description
1 polymer ?
#
loop_
_entity_poly.entity_id
_entity_poly.type
_entity_poly.pdbx_seq_one_letter_code
_entity_poly.pdbx_strand_id
1 'polypeptide(L)'
;MDSTILSTASRAIRRVWRHAWATGATRVESAAVLRLVAASITAGVPVAPILDAWAEDSRGGQGTRLERAARLLRRGATASEAVTRVPGLVQEDHAVALAFGERLGIVGPVVRAALAGDELLDATARRELRGALGYLVVVVAVLVLMSTFLAVKILPQFTKLLDDMQTRRPAVLEHWLAFAGAVGEWLWLPACLAAVAAVVACSPAARLAVMRPFTRSRRITAALDALAVA
;
A
#
# COMPACT_ATOMS: atom_id res chain seq x y z
N MET A 1 -35.67 2.86 -42.03
CA MET A 1 -35.04 2.50 -40.73
C MET A 1 -34.11 3.63 -40.36
N ASP A 2 -34.52 4.42 -39.38
CA ASP A 2 -34.17 5.83 -39.26
C ASP A 2 -32.75 6.12 -38.74
N SER A 3 -32.04 6.96 -39.49
CA SER A 3 -30.68 7.47 -39.21
C SER A 3 -30.61 8.38 -37.97
N THR A 4 -31.75 8.80 -37.43
CA THR A 4 -31.86 9.62 -36.21
C THR A 4 -31.56 8.84 -34.93
N ILE A 5 -31.87 7.54 -34.87
CA ILE A 5 -31.65 6.71 -33.67
C ILE A 5 -30.14 6.47 -33.43
N LEU A 6 -29.37 6.28 -34.50
CA LEU A 6 -27.92 6.07 -34.45
C LEU A 6 -27.15 7.33 -33.99
N SER A 7 -27.62 8.54 -34.38
CA SER A 7 -26.96 9.79 -33.97
C SER A 7 -27.09 10.07 -32.47
N THR A 8 -28.22 9.69 -31.88
CA THR A 8 -28.55 9.97 -30.47
C THR A 8 -27.83 8.98 -29.55
N ALA A 9 -27.80 7.70 -29.93
CA ALA A 9 -27.04 6.67 -29.25
C ALA A 9 -25.52 6.96 -29.25
N SER A 10 -24.97 7.49 -30.35
CA SER A 10 -23.53 7.76 -30.48
C SER A 10 -23.02 8.91 -29.58
N ARG A 11 -23.89 9.83 -29.13
CA ARG A 11 -23.53 10.91 -28.19
C ARG A 11 -23.52 10.41 -26.75
N ALA A 12 -24.45 9.52 -26.40
CA ALA A 12 -24.50 8.88 -25.09
C ALA A 12 -23.30 7.94 -24.88
N ILE A 13 -22.99 7.10 -25.88
CA ILE A 13 -21.91 6.11 -25.81
C ILE A 13 -20.52 6.77 -25.80
N ARG A 14 -20.31 7.87 -26.53
CA ARG A 14 -19.03 8.62 -26.51
C ARG A 14 -18.77 9.36 -25.20
N ARG A 15 -19.78 9.58 -24.35
CA ARG A 15 -19.59 10.12 -22.99
C ARG A 15 -19.02 9.05 -22.08
N VAL A 16 -19.60 7.85 -22.12
CA VAL A 16 -19.19 6.70 -21.33
C VAL A 16 -17.78 6.22 -21.71
N TRP A 17 -17.46 6.13 -23.00
CA TRP A 17 -16.14 5.67 -23.48
C TRP A 17 -14.98 6.61 -23.13
N ARG A 18 -15.21 7.91 -22.91
CA ARG A 18 -14.17 8.84 -22.45
C ARG A 18 -13.85 8.70 -20.97
N HIS A 19 -14.75 8.14 -20.17
CA HIS A 19 -14.52 7.88 -18.75
C HIS A 19 -13.68 6.62 -18.50
N ALA A 20 -13.69 5.66 -19.43
CA ALA A 20 -12.98 4.39 -19.28
C ALA A 20 -11.44 4.48 -19.51
N TRP A 21 -10.94 5.55 -20.14
CA TRP A 21 -9.51 5.67 -20.52
C TRP A 21 -8.83 6.93 -19.96
N ALA A 22 -9.51 7.75 -19.18
CA ALA A 22 -8.85 8.79 -18.40
C ALA A 22 -8.19 8.12 -17.19
N THR A 23 -6.87 8.17 -17.10
CA THR A 23 -6.07 7.78 -15.93
C THR A 23 -6.60 8.48 -14.67
N GLY A 24 -7.59 7.89 -14.00
CA GLY A 24 -8.30 8.51 -12.88
C GLY A 24 -7.37 8.91 -11.73
N ALA A 25 -7.78 9.87 -10.91
CA ALA A 25 -7.07 10.20 -9.67
C ALA A 25 -6.84 8.93 -8.85
N THR A 26 -5.64 8.82 -8.29
CA THR A 26 -5.31 7.76 -7.33
C THR A 26 -6.25 7.89 -6.11
N ARG A 27 -6.63 6.81 -5.43
CA ARG A 27 -7.47 6.87 -4.20
C ARG A 27 -6.96 7.90 -3.19
N VAL A 28 -5.64 8.00 -3.05
CA VAL A 28 -4.97 8.97 -2.17
C VAL A 28 -5.22 10.41 -2.63
N GLU A 29 -5.13 10.68 -3.93
CA GLU A 29 -5.37 12.01 -4.49
C GLU A 29 -6.84 12.40 -4.37
N SER A 30 -7.75 11.47 -4.67
CA SER A 30 -9.18 11.71 -4.52
C SER A 30 -9.58 11.96 -3.07
N ALA A 31 -8.99 11.21 -2.12
CA ALA A 31 -9.19 11.42 -0.70
C ALA A 31 -8.68 12.81 -0.24
N ALA A 32 -7.53 13.24 -0.75
CA ALA A 32 -6.98 14.58 -0.45
C ALA A 32 -7.89 15.71 -0.96
N VAL A 33 -8.38 15.61 -2.20
CA VAL A 33 -9.35 16.56 -2.76
C VAL A 33 -10.61 16.61 -1.90
N LEU A 34 -11.18 15.46 -1.59
CA LEU A 34 -12.43 15.38 -0.84
C LEU A 34 -12.29 15.94 0.58
N ARG A 35 -11.17 15.70 1.27
CA ARG A 35 -10.85 16.30 2.58
C ARG A 35 -10.81 17.81 2.51
N LEU A 36 -10.10 18.35 1.52
CA LEU A 36 -9.95 19.79 1.35
C LEU A 36 -11.30 20.46 1.11
N VAL A 37 -12.09 19.89 0.19
CA VAL A 37 -13.44 20.38 -0.13
C VAL A 37 -14.33 20.33 1.12
N ALA A 38 -14.37 19.21 1.84
CA ALA A 38 -15.18 19.10 3.05
C ALA A 38 -14.75 20.06 4.16
N ALA A 39 -13.44 20.23 4.37
CA ALA A 39 -12.90 21.18 5.34
C ALA A 39 -13.28 22.63 4.99
N SER A 40 -13.13 23.02 3.72
CA SER A 40 -13.49 24.37 3.25
C SER A 40 -14.99 24.66 3.38
N ILE A 41 -15.85 23.70 3.03
CA ILE A 41 -17.31 23.83 3.18
C ILE A 41 -17.69 23.95 4.66
N THR A 42 -17.08 23.14 5.54
CA THR A 42 -17.34 23.19 6.99
C THR A 42 -16.84 24.50 7.61
N ALA A 43 -15.75 25.06 7.09
CA ALA A 43 -15.20 26.34 7.54
C ALA A 43 -15.90 27.56 6.93
N GLY A 44 -16.81 27.38 5.96
CA GLY A 44 -17.46 28.48 5.24
C GLY A 44 -16.52 29.28 4.33
N VAL A 45 -15.38 28.70 3.93
CA VAL A 45 -14.37 29.36 3.08
C VAL A 45 -14.61 28.95 1.62
N PRO A 46 -14.51 29.88 0.65
CA PRO A 46 -14.67 29.53 -0.77
C PRO A 46 -13.64 28.49 -1.22
N VAL A 47 -14.13 27.41 -1.83
CA VAL A 47 -13.32 26.24 -2.25
C VAL A 47 -12.45 26.55 -3.47
N ALA A 48 -12.92 27.44 -4.35
CA ALA A 48 -12.26 27.77 -5.61
C ALA A 48 -10.80 28.28 -5.48
N PRO A 49 -10.48 29.31 -4.67
CA PRO A 49 -9.11 29.79 -4.52
C PRO A 49 -8.16 28.75 -3.93
N ILE A 50 -8.66 27.88 -3.05
CA ILE A 50 -7.85 26.83 -2.43
C ILE A 50 -7.48 25.76 -3.45
N LEU A 51 -8.43 25.37 -4.32
CA LEU A 51 -8.17 24.43 -5.41
C LEU A 51 -7.24 25.02 -6.47
N ASP A 52 -7.33 26.31 -6.76
CA ASP A 52 -6.38 26.98 -7.67
C ASP A 52 -4.97 27.00 -7.10
N ALA A 53 -4.81 27.39 -5.83
CA ALA A 53 -3.50 27.37 -5.15
C ALA A 53 -2.89 25.96 -5.14
N TRP A 54 -3.72 24.93 -4.92
CA TRP A 54 -3.24 23.55 -4.97
C TRP A 54 -2.97 23.04 -6.39
N ALA A 55 -3.67 23.58 -7.40
CA ALA A 55 -3.40 23.28 -8.80
C ALA A 55 -2.01 23.80 -9.23
N GLU A 56 -1.58 24.95 -8.71
CA GLU A 56 -0.24 25.52 -8.98
C GLU A 56 0.89 24.66 -8.40
N ASP A 57 0.69 24.05 -7.23
CA ASP A 57 1.68 23.17 -6.60
C ASP A 57 1.67 21.75 -7.21
N SER A 58 0.52 21.31 -7.74
CA SER A 58 0.34 19.96 -8.29
C SER A 58 0.91 19.81 -9.70
N ARG A 59 1.84 18.87 -9.89
CA ARG A 59 2.41 18.54 -11.21
C ARG A 59 1.57 17.51 -11.98
N GLY A 60 1.61 17.58 -13.31
CA GLY A 60 0.99 16.59 -14.21
C GLY A 60 -0.52 16.74 -14.38
N GLY A 61 -1.21 15.63 -14.68
CA GLY A 61 -2.63 15.64 -15.03
C GLY A 61 -3.57 16.08 -13.89
N GLN A 62 -3.12 16.02 -12.63
CA GLN A 62 -3.90 16.43 -11.47
C GLN A 62 -4.06 17.95 -11.36
N GLY A 63 -2.99 18.73 -11.61
CA GLY A 63 -3.07 20.20 -11.60
C GLY A 63 -4.10 20.73 -12.60
N THR A 64 -4.11 20.20 -13.83
CA THR A 64 -5.10 20.58 -14.86
C THR A 64 -6.54 20.22 -14.47
N ARG A 65 -6.75 19.11 -13.73
CA ARG A 65 -8.08 18.73 -13.22
C ARG A 65 -8.55 19.67 -12.13
N LEU A 66 -7.68 20.01 -11.18
CA LEU A 66 -7.95 20.95 -10.10
C LEU A 66 -8.32 22.34 -10.65
N GLU A 67 -7.54 22.86 -11.59
CA GLU A 67 -7.80 24.15 -12.24
C GLU A 67 -9.13 24.16 -13.02
N ARG A 68 -9.49 23.04 -13.68
CA ARG A 68 -10.82 22.90 -14.30
C ARG A 68 -11.95 22.91 -13.27
N ALA A 69 -11.77 22.24 -12.14
CA ALA A 69 -12.76 22.21 -11.07
C ALA A 69 -12.94 23.60 -10.44
N ALA A 70 -11.84 24.30 -10.16
CA ALA A 70 -11.86 25.66 -9.63
C ALA A 70 -12.56 26.64 -10.59
N ARG A 71 -12.30 26.54 -11.91
CA ARG A 71 -13.04 27.32 -12.92
C ARG A 71 -14.55 27.07 -12.92
N LEU A 72 -14.99 25.83 -12.70
CA LEU A 72 -16.42 25.51 -12.63
C LEU A 72 -17.07 26.08 -11.36
N LEU A 73 -16.37 26.01 -10.23
CA LEU A 73 -16.83 26.59 -8.97
C LEU A 73 -16.94 28.12 -9.06
N ARG A 74 -15.98 28.79 -9.70
CA ARG A 74 -16.05 30.25 -9.97
C ARG A 74 -17.24 30.63 -10.86
N ARG A 75 -17.73 29.71 -11.69
CA ARG A 75 -18.94 29.90 -12.52
C ARG A 75 -20.25 29.63 -11.77
N GLY A 76 -20.18 29.31 -10.46
CA GLY A 76 -21.34 29.05 -9.62
C GLY A 76 -21.82 27.60 -9.62
N ALA A 77 -21.03 26.65 -10.14
CA ALA A 77 -21.35 25.24 -9.98
C ALA A 77 -21.21 24.81 -8.52
N THR A 78 -22.02 23.84 -8.09
CA THR A 78 -21.90 23.23 -6.75
C THR A 78 -20.65 22.35 -6.66
N ALA A 79 -20.22 22.02 -5.44
CA ALA A 79 -19.02 21.20 -5.25
C ALA A 79 -19.18 19.80 -5.86
N SER A 80 -20.36 19.18 -5.66
CA SER A 80 -20.68 17.89 -6.27
C SER A 80 -20.74 17.96 -7.81
N GLU A 81 -21.25 19.06 -8.37
CA GLU A 81 -21.34 19.23 -9.82
C GLU A 81 -19.97 19.48 -10.46
N ALA A 82 -19.10 20.26 -9.81
CA ALA A 82 -17.74 20.48 -10.27
C ALA A 82 -16.94 19.17 -10.32
N VAL A 83 -17.06 18.34 -9.28
CA VAL A 83 -16.44 17.01 -9.20
C VAL A 83 -16.96 16.07 -10.29
N THR A 84 -18.28 16.05 -10.52
CA THR A 84 -18.90 15.17 -11.51
C THR A 84 -18.55 15.56 -12.96
N ARG A 85 -18.40 16.87 -13.22
CA ARG A 85 -18.05 17.38 -14.56
C ARG A 85 -16.57 17.23 -14.91
N VAL A 86 -15.67 17.05 -13.94
CA VAL A 86 -14.24 16.87 -14.15
C VAL A 86 -13.87 15.39 -13.97
N PRO A 87 -13.72 14.61 -15.06
CA PRO A 87 -13.43 13.19 -14.97
C PRO A 87 -12.03 12.96 -14.38
N GLY A 88 -11.94 12.01 -13.46
CA GLY A 88 -10.68 11.63 -12.83
C GLY A 88 -10.17 12.60 -11.76
N LEU A 89 -10.98 13.57 -11.30
CA LEU A 89 -10.63 14.39 -10.13
C LEU A 89 -10.80 13.61 -8.82
N VAL A 90 -11.86 12.80 -8.74
CA VAL A 90 -12.26 12.04 -7.55
C VAL A 90 -12.83 10.70 -8.01
N GLN A 91 -12.69 9.64 -7.21
CA GLN A 91 -13.36 8.35 -7.46
C GLN A 91 -14.89 8.52 -7.41
N GLU A 92 -15.62 7.64 -8.08
CA GLU A 92 -17.09 7.71 -8.16
C GLU A 92 -17.74 7.61 -6.77
N ASP A 93 -17.26 6.71 -5.92
CA ASP A 93 -17.75 6.53 -4.55
C ASP A 93 -17.65 7.82 -3.71
N HIS A 94 -16.55 8.57 -3.88
CA HIS A 94 -16.34 9.85 -3.21
C HIS A 94 -17.25 10.96 -3.77
N ALA A 95 -17.48 10.97 -5.08
CA ALA A 95 -18.39 11.93 -5.71
C ALA A 95 -19.82 11.75 -5.19
N VAL A 96 -20.28 10.50 -5.02
CA VAL A 96 -21.58 10.18 -4.45
C VAL A 96 -21.67 10.63 -2.99
N ALA A 97 -20.63 10.35 -2.18
CA ALA A 97 -20.59 10.79 -0.78
C ALA A 97 -20.64 12.32 -0.65
N LEU A 98 -19.94 13.06 -1.52
CA LEU A 98 -19.98 14.52 -1.55
C LEU A 98 -21.37 15.04 -1.92
N ALA A 99 -21.98 14.48 -2.96
CA ALA A 99 -23.33 14.87 -3.40
C ALA A 99 -24.38 14.60 -2.31
N PHE A 100 -24.26 13.48 -1.60
CA PHE A 100 -25.13 13.16 -0.47
C PHE A 100 -24.95 14.14 0.69
N GLY A 101 -23.69 14.43 1.06
CA GLY A 101 -23.36 15.39 2.10
C GLY A 101 -23.84 16.81 1.77
N GLU A 102 -23.73 17.24 0.51
CA GLU A 102 -24.15 18.58 0.07
C GLU A 102 -25.68 18.73 0.09
N ARG A 103 -26.41 17.69 -0.32
CA ARG A 103 -27.89 17.68 -0.25
C ARG A 103 -28.42 17.71 1.18
N LEU A 104 -27.73 17.05 2.11
CA LEU A 104 -28.13 17.01 3.52
C LEU A 104 -27.53 18.14 4.36
N GLY A 105 -26.65 18.97 3.80
CA GLY A 105 -25.94 20.02 4.53
C GLY A 105 -24.92 19.51 5.56
N ILE A 106 -24.56 18.22 5.53
CA ILE A 106 -23.65 17.55 6.48
C ILE A 106 -22.42 16.98 5.77
N VAL A 107 -21.80 17.78 4.90
CA VAL A 107 -20.63 17.35 4.10
C VAL A 107 -19.48 16.84 4.98
N GLY A 108 -19.13 17.56 6.05
CA GLY A 108 -18.02 17.20 6.93
C GLY A 108 -18.12 15.77 7.51
N PRO A 109 -19.20 15.45 8.24
CA PRO A 109 -19.41 14.10 8.80
C PRO A 109 -19.47 12.99 7.75
N VAL A 110 -20.19 13.21 6.64
CA VAL A 110 -20.37 12.19 5.58
C VAL A 110 -19.06 11.90 4.87
N VAL A 111 -18.31 12.94 4.49
CA VAL A 111 -17.00 12.79 3.85
C VAL A 111 -16.02 12.11 4.79
N ARG A 112 -16.00 12.48 6.08
CA ARG A 112 -15.13 11.84 7.07
C ARG A 112 -15.43 10.34 7.21
N ALA A 113 -16.71 9.94 7.20
CA ALA A 113 -17.10 8.54 7.23
C ALA A 113 -16.66 7.79 5.97
N ALA A 114 -16.83 8.39 4.78
CA ALA A 114 -16.38 7.80 3.52
C ALA A 114 -14.85 7.59 3.48
N LEU A 115 -14.08 8.55 3.99
CA LEU A 115 -12.62 8.50 4.02
C LEU A 115 -12.06 7.56 5.10
N ALA A 116 -12.76 7.38 6.22
CA ALA A 116 -12.38 6.44 7.26
C ALA A 116 -12.39 4.99 6.73
N GLY A 117 -13.33 4.67 5.82
CA GLY A 117 -13.35 3.37 5.12
C GLY A 117 -12.09 3.12 4.29
N ASP A 118 -11.54 4.15 3.63
CA ASP A 118 -10.34 4.02 2.81
C ASP A 118 -9.04 3.94 3.64
N GLU A 119 -8.95 4.66 4.77
CA GLU A 119 -7.77 4.60 5.65
C GLU A 119 -7.55 3.20 6.24
N LEU A 120 -8.62 2.49 6.56
CA LEU A 120 -8.57 1.10 7.01
C LEU A 120 -8.00 0.16 5.93
N LEU A 121 -8.19 0.51 4.65
CA LEU A 121 -7.80 -0.34 3.52
C LEU A 121 -6.38 -0.06 3.00
N ASP A 122 -5.83 1.15 3.13
CA ASP A 122 -4.72 1.58 2.26
C ASP A 122 -3.32 1.73 2.87
N ALA A 123 -3.11 2.35 4.03
CA ALA A 123 -1.77 2.90 4.32
C ALA A 123 -1.08 2.44 5.60
N THR A 124 -1.78 2.41 6.73
CA THR A 124 -1.21 2.07 8.04
C THR A 124 -1.06 0.56 8.20
N ALA A 125 -2.13 -0.19 7.92
CA ALA A 125 -2.11 -1.65 7.93
C ALA A 125 -0.99 -2.21 7.04
N ARG A 126 -0.88 -1.71 5.80
CA ARG A 126 0.18 -2.17 4.88
C ARG A 126 1.59 -1.78 5.34
N ARG A 127 1.78 -0.65 6.03
CA ARG A 127 3.11 -0.24 6.52
C ARG A 127 3.56 -1.03 7.75
N GLU A 128 2.66 -1.28 8.69
CA GLU A 128 2.96 -2.08 9.88
C GLU A 128 3.20 -3.55 9.51
N LEU A 129 2.40 -4.10 8.58
CA LEU A 129 2.62 -5.43 8.01
C LEU A 129 3.99 -5.53 7.30
N ARG A 130 4.43 -4.49 6.58
CA ARG A 130 5.74 -4.48 5.90
C ARG A 130 6.91 -4.55 6.89
N GLY A 131 6.80 -3.89 8.05
CA GLY A 131 7.82 -3.94 9.10
C GLY A 131 7.90 -5.32 9.76
N ALA A 132 6.74 -5.90 10.10
CA ALA A 132 6.67 -7.22 10.74
C ALA A 132 7.19 -8.35 9.84
N LEU A 133 6.91 -8.30 8.52
CA LEU A 133 7.39 -9.31 7.57
C LEU A 133 8.91 -9.29 7.39
N GLY A 134 9.55 -8.12 7.44
CA GLY A 134 11.01 -8.01 7.37
C GLY A 134 11.70 -8.70 8.55
N TYR A 135 11.18 -8.48 9.77
CA TYR A 135 11.67 -9.16 10.96
C TYR A 135 11.53 -10.68 10.85
N LEU A 136 10.37 -11.17 10.37
CA LEU A 136 10.10 -12.59 10.20
C LEU A 136 11.12 -13.26 9.26
N VAL A 137 11.44 -12.64 8.12
CA VAL A 137 12.40 -13.18 7.15
C VAL A 137 13.81 -13.30 7.74
N VAL A 138 14.27 -12.28 8.47
CA VAL A 138 15.62 -12.29 9.08
C VAL A 138 15.71 -13.38 10.15
N VAL A 139 14.71 -13.50 11.01
CA VAL A 139 14.69 -14.52 12.08
C VAL A 139 14.69 -15.93 11.47
N VAL A 140 13.88 -16.18 10.45
CA VAL A 140 13.85 -17.49 9.77
C VAL A 140 15.19 -17.79 9.09
N ALA A 141 15.81 -16.80 8.44
CA ALA A 141 17.11 -16.99 7.80
C ALA A 141 18.21 -17.35 8.82
N VAL A 142 18.25 -16.68 9.97
CA VAL A 142 19.21 -16.99 11.05
C VAL A 142 18.95 -18.37 11.64
N LEU A 143 17.67 -18.75 11.83
CA LEU A 143 17.29 -20.05 12.37
C LEU A 143 17.74 -21.20 11.45
N VAL A 144 17.51 -21.07 10.15
CA VAL A 144 17.92 -22.04 9.13
C VAL A 144 19.44 -22.13 9.05
N LEU A 145 20.14 -21.00 9.12
CA LEU A 145 21.60 -20.97 9.11
C LEU A 145 22.18 -21.70 10.34
N MET A 146 21.67 -21.41 11.53
CA MET A 146 22.08 -22.06 12.78
C MET A 146 21.78 -23.56 12.78
N SER A 147 20.58 -23.97 12.34
CA SER A 147 20.22 -25.39 12.31
C SER A 147 21.10 -26.18 11.35
N THR A 148 21.37 -25.63 10.17
CA THR A 148 22.26 -26.24 9.17
C THR A 148 23.69 -26.36 9.70
N PHE A 149 24.20 -25.32 10.39
CA PHE A 149 25.52 -25.35 10.99
C PHE A 149 25.64 -26.46 12.06
N LEU A 150 24.62 -26.60 12.92
CA LEU A 150 24.55 -27.68 13.91
C LEU A 150 24.58 -29.07 13.25
N ALA A 151 23.77 -29.28 12.22
CA ALA A 151 23.69 -30.56 11.54
C ALA A 151 25.00 -30.96 10.83
N VAL A 152 25.68 -29.99 10.18
CA VAL A 152 26.90 -30.29 9.41
C VAL A 152 28.15 -30.41 10.29
N LYS A 153 28.26 -29.62 11.36
CA LYS A 153 29.48 -29.57 12.18
C LYS A 153 29.36 -30.33 13.49
N ILE A 154 28.25 -30.15 14.19
CA ILE A 154 28.10 -30.66 15.56
C ILE A 154 27.65 -32.12 15.55
N LEU A 155 26.70 -32.47 14.69
CA LEU A 155 26.21 -33.84 14.55
C LEU A 155 27.32 -34.89 14.29
N PRO A 156 28.27 -34.70 13.36
CA PRO A 156 29.33 -35.69 13.14
C PRO A 156 30.33 -35.77 14.32
N GLN A 157 30.51 -34.68 15.08
CA GLN A 157 31.33 -34.71 16.28
C GLN A 157 30.67 -35.54 17.37
N PHE A 158 29.35 -35.42 17.55
CA PHE A 158 28.59 -36.27 18.46
C PHE A 158 28.63 -37.74 18.08
N THR A 159 28.53 -38.07 16.79
CA THR A 159 28.66 -39.47 16.35
C THR A 159 30.02 -40.07 16.70
N LYS A 160 31.11 -39.31 16.51
CA LYS A 160 32.47 -39.75 16.86
C LYS A 160 32.64 -39.98 18.36
N LEU A 161 32.07 -39.11 19.19
CA LEU A 161 32.10 -39.26 20.65
C LEU A 161 31.39 -40.55 21.10
N LEU A 162 30.26 -40.87 20.48
CA LEU A 162 29.51 -42.10 20.78
C LEU A 162 30.24 -43.35 20.31
N ASP A 163 30.94 -43.27 19.17
CA ASP A 163 31.71 -44.39 18.62
C ASP A 163 32.96 -44.70 19.48
N ASP A 164 33.62 -43.68 20.04
CA ASP A 164 34.76 -43.82 20.96
C ASP A 164 34.38 -44.51 22.29
N MET A 165 33.12 -44.40 22.71
CA MET A 165 32.61 -45.00 23.95
C MET A 165 32.32 -46.51 23.83
N GLN A 166 32.57 -47.13 22.67
CA GLN A 166 32.40 -48.57 22.36
C GLN A 166 31.09 -49.21 22.86
N THR A 167 30.06 -48.41 23.10
CA THR A 167 28.78 -48.84 23.64
C THR A 167 27.76 -48.91 22.52
N ARG A 168 26.92 -49.96 22.56
CA ARG A 168 25.89 -50.18 21.54
C ARG A 168 24.98 -48.95 21.47
N ARG A 169 24.97 -48.27 20.31
CA ARG A 169 24.07 -47.12 20.07
C ARG A 169 22.63 -47.52 20.42
N PRO A 170 21.94 -46.81 21.32
CA PRO A 170 20.52 -47.05 21.57
C PRO A 170 19.75 -46.86 20.27
N ALA A 171 18.84 -47.78 19.93
CA ALA A 171 18.06 -47.70 18.69
C ALA A 171 17.32 -46.36 18.54
N VAL A 172 16.87 -45.76 19.64
CA VAL A 172 16.23 -44.43 19.66
C VAL A 172 17.16 -43.34 19.13
N LEU A 173 18.46 -43.43 19.45
CA LEU A 173 19.46 -42.44 19.03
C LEU A 173 19.82 -42.59 17.55
N GLU A 174 19.81 -43.81 17.02
CA GLU A 174 20.03 -44.09 15.59
C GLU A 174 18.91 -43.53 14.72
N HIS A 175 17.65 -43.70 15.13
CA HIS A 175 16.51 -43.08 14.44
C HIS A 175 16.56 -41.54 14.49
N TRP A 176 17.01 -40.98 15.62
CA TRP A 176 17.14 -39.53 15.77
C TRP A 176 18.28 -38.96 14.90
N LEU A 177 19.42 -39.64 14.84
CA LEU A 177 20.55 -39.29 13.97
C LEU A 177 20.20 -39.44 12.48
N ALA A 178 19.45 -40.48 12.11
CA ALA A 178 18.93 -40.65 10.75
C ALA A 178 17.93 -39.55 10.38
N PHE A 179 17.05 -39.16 11.30
CA PHE A 179 16.13 -38.04 11.11
C PHE A 179 16.89 -36.70 10.96
N ALA A 180 17.85 -36.42 11.84
CA ALA A 180 18.67 -35.22 11.77
C ALA A 180 19.60 -35.21 10.54
N GLY A 181 20.03 -36.38 10.04
CA GLY A 181 20.74 -36.55 8.78
C GLY A 181 19.86 -36.34 7.56
N ALA A 182 18.59 -36.77 7.59
CA ALA A 182 17.61 -36.47 6.55
C ALA A 182 17.26 -34.96 6.50
N VAL A 183 17.22 -34.31 7.66
CA VAL A 183 17.22 -32.85 7.83
C VAL A 183 18.64 -32.27 7.68
N GLY A 184 19.62 -33.05 7.24
CA GLY A 184 21.03 -32.70 6.98
C GLY A 184 21.45 -32.88 5.51
N GLU A 185 20.68 -33.64 4.72
CA GLU A 185 20.83 -33.81 3.27
C GLU A 185 20.11 -32.70 2.48
N TRP A 186 20.87 -31.95 1.67
CA TRP A 186 20.61 -30.85 0.70
C TRP A 186 19.17 -30.39 0.36
N LEU A 187 18.08 -31.12 0.59
CA LEU A 187 16.69 -30.83 0.17
C LEU A 187 15.97 -29.67 0.90
N TRP A 188 16.28 -29.37 2.16
CA TRP A 188 15.62 -28.29 2.93
C TRP A 188 16.30 -26.93 2.74
N LEU A 189 17.55 -26.87 2.26
CA LEU A 189 18.21 -25.63 1.82
C LEU A 189 17.51 -24.96 0.62
N PRO A 190 17.23 -25.65 -0.50
CA PRO A 190 16.47 -25.09 -1.62
C PRO A 190 15.00 -24.92 -1.25
N ALA A 191 14.41 -25.73 -0.35
CA ALA A 191 13.05 -25.48 0.13
C ALA A 191 12.94 -24.22 1.00
N CYS A 192 13.92 -23.96 1.86
CA CYS A 192 14.00 -22.72 2.64
C CYS A 192 14.35 -21.52 1.75
N LEU A 193 15.27 -21.67 0.80
CA LEU A 193 15.60 -20.64 -0.18
C LEU A 193 14.40 -20.35 -1.09
N ALA A 194 13.66 -21.37 -1.52
CA ALA A 194 12.43 -21.23 -2.30
C ALA A 194 11.29 -20.65 -1.47
N ALA A 195 11.19 -20.96 -0.18
CA ALA A 195 10.23 -20.34 0.72
C ALA A 195 10.55 -18.85 0.93
N VAL A 196 11.83 -18.50 1.14
CA VAL A 196 12.29 -17.10 1.22
C VAL A 196 12.07 -16.39 -0.12
N ALA A 197 12.40 -17.02 -1.25
CA ALA A 197 12.20 -16.48 -2.59
C ALA A 197 10.72 -16.33 -2.94
N ALA A 198 9.86 -17.28 -2.54
CA ALA A 198 8.40 -17.21 -2.71
C ALA A 198 7.81 -16.11 -1.83
N VAL A 199 8.30 -15.92 -0.60
CA VAL A 199 7.92 -14.79 0.25
C VAL A 199 8.35 -13.46 -0.39
N VAL A 200 9.56 -13.39 -0.98
CA VAL A 200 10.07 -12.20 -1.68
C VAL A 200 9.38 -11.94 -3.02
N ALA A 201 8.96 -12.98 -3.75
CA ALA A 201 8.29 -12.89 -5.05
C ALA A 201 6.78 -12.65 -4.93
N CYS A 202 6.12 -13.28 -3.96
CA CYS A 202 4.70 -13.06 -3.63
C CYS A 202 4.49 -11.68 -3.00
N SER A 203 5.53 -11.05 -2.44
CA SER A 203 5.47 -9.67 -1.97
C SER A 203 6.31 -8.72 -2.87
N PRO A 204 5.71 -8.04 -3.87
CA PRO A 204 6.40 -6.98 -4.62
C PRO A 204 6.97 -5.85 -3.72
N ALA A 205 6.51 -5.78 -2.46
CA ALA A 205 7.02 -4.91 -1.41
C ALA A 205 8.34 -5.37 -0.74
N ALA A 206 8.62 -6.68 -0.61
CA ALA A 206 9.90 -7.15 -0.07
C ALA A 206 11.03 -6.99 -1.09
N ARG A 207 10.72 -7.16 -2.38
CA ARG A 207 11.66 -6.90 -3.48
C ARG A 207 12.17 -5.44 -3.48
N LEU A 208 11.35 -4.48 -3.05
CA LEU A 208 11.74 -3.06 -2.90
C LEU A 208 12.40 -2.74 -1.55
N ALA A 209 12.08 -3.46 -0.48
CA ALA A 209 12.69 -3.27 0.85
C ALA A 209 14.09 -3.90 0.95
N VAL A 210 14.34 -5.03 0.28
CA VAL A 210 15.67 -5.68 0.21
C VAL A 210 16.62 -4.92 -0.72
N MET A 211 16.11 -4.34 -1.83
CA MET A 211 16.93 -3.56 -2.77
C MET A 211 17.19 -2.11 -2.33
N ARG A 212 16.48 -1.57 -1.34
CA ARG A 212 16.81 -0.25 -0.77
C ARG A 212 17.56 -0.44 0.53
N PRO A 213 18.91 -0.32 0.55
CA PRO A 213 19.66 -0.41 1.78
C PRO A 213 19.18 0.70 2.70
N PHE A 214 18.50 0.33 3.79
CA PHE A 214 18.31 1.09 5.03
C PHE A 214 18.39 2.62 4.87
N THR A 215 17.60 3.22 3.96
CA THR A 215 17.64 4.67 3.75
C THR A 215 16.90 5.34 4.90
N ARG A 216 17.66 5.59 5.97
CA ARG A 216 17.78 6.86 6.67
C ARG A 216 16.44 7.54 6.97
N SER A 217 15.89 7.21 8.13
CA SER A 217 14.88 8.03 8.80
C SER A 217 15.45 9.43 9.05
N ARG A 218 15.23 10.35 8.09
CA ARG A 218 15.46 11.80 8.25
C ARG A 218 14.54 12.45 9.30
N ARG A 219 13.60 11.69 9.89
CA ARG A 219 12.65 12.21 10.88
C ARG A 219 13.24 12.28 12.28
N ILE A 220 14.25 11.47 12.60
CA ILE A 220 14.89 11.47 13.93
C ILE A 220 15.85 12.65 14.08
N THR A 221 16.55 13.04 13.01
CA THR A 221 17.42 14.24 13.01
C THR A 221 16.63 15.53 13.20
N ALA A 222 15.43 15.66 12.62
CA ALA A 222 14.60 16.84 12.81
C ALA A 222 14.05 16.97 14.26
N ALA A 223 13.81 15.84 14.94
CA ALA A 223 13.38 15.84 16.33
C ALA A 223 14.54 16.16 17.29
N LEU A 224 15.76 15.74 16.96
CA LEU A 224 16.96 16.02 17.76
C LEU A 224 17.41 17.48 17.63
N ASP A 225 17.33 18.08 16.43
CA ASP A 225 17.64 19.50 16.25
C ASP A 225 16.61 20.40 16.97
N ALA A 226 15.34 19.99 17.04
CA ALA A 226 14.31 20.71 17.80
C ALA A 226 14.51 20.63 19.32
N LEU A 227 15.13 19.57 19.83
CA LEU A 227 15.47 19.41 21.25
C LEU A 227 16.80 20.05 21.63
N ALA A 228 17.72 20.24 20.69
CA ALA A 228 19.01 20.90 20.94
C ALA A 228 18.93 22.43 20.94
N VAL A 229 17.82 23.01 20.45
CA VAL A 229 17.57 24.45 20.36
C VAL A 229 16.64 24.97 21.48
N ALA A 230 16.12 24.07 22.33
CA ALA A 230 15.34 24.40 23.53
C ALA A 230 16.22 24.35 24.79
#